data_AF-A0ABD4BC00-F1
#
_entry.id   AF-A0ABD4BC00-F1
#
_cell.length_a   1.000
_cell.length_b   1.000
_cell.length_c   1.000
_cell.angle_alpha   90.00
_cell.angle_beta   90.00
_cell.angle_gamma   90.00
#
_symmetry.space_group_name_H-M   'P 1'
#
loop_
_entity.id
_entity.type
_entity.pdbx_description
1 polymer ?
#
loop_
_entity_poly.entity_id
_entity_poly.type
_entity_poly.pdbx_seq_one_letter_code
_entity_poly.pdbx_strand_id
1 'polypeptide(L)'
;MSGRADTLNKPMHRNVMKLDKKLAIARRNQDLGGAVLGVNNTHFAVLDPKRNIWWFDLPVPRLQVGQYEWLHLLLHTPETDQLLHLKVTTVFMRDHMEGLEVRNADKRKPTVSLELSADKDSFLKDMRPKGSNLGFAAFLQK
;
A
#
# COMPACT_ATOMS: atom_id res chain seq x y z
N MET A 1 38.31 -43.01 17.03
CA MET A 1 38.55 -42.00 15.99
C MET A 1 37.31 -42.00 15.09
N SER A 2 36.32 -41.14 15.33
CA SER A 2 36.22 -39.70 15.05
C SER A 2 35.71 -39.41 13.63
N GLY A 3 34.54 -38.76 13.56
CA GLY A 3 34.00 -38.03 12.40
C GLY A 3 33.29 -38.92 11.36
N ARG A 4 32.10 -38.59 10.83
CA ARG A 4 31.54 -37.27 10.55
C ARG A 4 30.02 -37.32 10.62
N ALA A 5 29.44 -36.35 11.33
CA ALA A 5 28.03 -36.02 11.24
C ALA A 5 27.85 -35.07 10.04
N ASP A 6 27.41 -35.60 8.90
CA ASP A 6 26.91 -34.79 7.79
C ASP A 6 25.41 -34.53 8.01
N THR A 7 25.10 -33.69 8.99
CA THR A 7 23.76 -33.07 9.05
C THR A 7 23.73 -31.99 7.98
N LEU A 8 23.17 -32.36 6.82
CA LEU A 8 22.73 -31.45 5.77
C LEU A 8 22.04 -30.23 6.41
N ASN A 9 22.68 -29.08 6.28
CA ASN A 9 22.11 -27.78 6.59
C ASN A 9 21.00 -27.52 5.55
N LYS A 10 19.80 -28.09 5.79
CA LYS A 10 18.59 -27.69 5.05
C LYS A 10 18.42 -26.20 5.32
N PRO A 11 18.32 -25.35 4.28
CA PRO A 11 17.93 -23.97 4.52
C PRO A 11 16.60 -24.02 5.25
N MET A 12 16.58 -23.56 6.50
CA MET A 12 15.34 -23.28 7.19
C MET A 12 14.58 -22.35 6.25
N HIS A 13 13.51 -22.86 5.63
CA HIS A 13 12.45 -22.01 5.15
C HIS A 13 12.00 -21.24 6.39
N ARG A 14 12.57 -20.05 6.61
CA ARG A 14 11.90 -19.04 7.41
C ARG A 14 10.50 -19.01 6.80
N ASN A 15 9.51 -19.45 7.57
CA ASN A 15 8.15 -18.98 7.38
C ASN A 15 8.26 -17.47 7.59
N VAL A 16 8.67 -16.75 6.54
CA VAL A 16 8.61 -15.30 6.49
C VAL A 16 7.12 -15.05 6.59
N MET A 17 6.66 -14.70 7.79
CA MET A 17 5.26 -14.34 7.98
C MET A 17 4.97 -13.25 6.98
N LYS A 18 4.20 -13.58 5.95
CA LYS A 18 3.81 -12.61 4.93
C LYS A 18 2.96 -11.58 5.65
N LEU A 19 3.46 -10.35 5.79
CA LEU A 19 2.71 -9.28 6.43
C LEU A 19 1.39 -9.10 5.68
N ASP A 20 0.30 -9.48 6.33
CA ASP A 20 -1.04 -9.26 5.81
C ASP A 20 -1.58 -7.91 6.28
N LYS A 21 -2.74 -7.51 5.75
CA LYS A 21 -3.36 -6.23 6.08
C LYS A 21 -3.61 -6.06 7.58
N LYS A 22 -4.03 -7.10 8.29
CA LYS A 22 -4.36 -7.00 9.73
C LYS A 22 -3.09 -6.79 10.55
N LEU A 23 -2.04 -7.54 10.23
CA LEU A 23 -0.74 -7.40 10.87
C LEU A 23 -0.08 -6.05 10.54
N ALA A 24 -0.19 -5.58 9.30
CA ALA A 24 0.30 -4.26 8.90
C ALA A 24 -0.40 -3.12 9.67
N ILE A 25 -1.73 -3.21 9.82
CA ILE A 25 -2.51 -2.26 10.63
C ILE A 25 -2.06 -2.30 12.10
N ALA A 26 -1.94 -3.50 12.67
CA ALA A 26 -1.52 -3.66 14.06
C ALA A 26 -0.13 -3.07 14.31
N ARG A 27 0.85 -3.42 13.47
CA ARG A 27 2.21 -2.87 13.51
C ARG A 27 2.18 -1.35 13.44
N ARG A 28 1.48 -0.78 12.46
CA ARG A 28 1.46 0.68 12.30
C ARG A 28 0.71 1.40 13.42
N ASN A 29 -0.33 0.81 13.99
CA ASN A 29 -1.00 1.39 15.17
C ASN A 29 -0.12 1.40 16.41
N GLN A 30 0.77 0.42 16.58
CA GLN A 30 1.77 0.44 17.65
C GLN A 30 2.70 1.65 17.50
N ASP A 31 3.19 1.92 16.28
CA ASP A 31 4.04 3.10 16.00
C ASP A 31 3.29 4.42 16.22
N LEU A 32 1.99 4.47 15.92
CA LEU A 32 1.15 5.65 16.11
C LEU A 32 0.71 5.87 17.58
N GLY A 33 1.02 4.93 18.48
CA GLY A 33 0.63 5.00 19.89
C GLY A 33 -0.87 4.84 20.16
N GLY A 34 -1.63 4.27 19.22
CA GLY A 34 -3.08 4.12 19.37
C GLY A 34 -3.80 3.48 18.17
N ALA A 35 -5.07 3.12 18.37
CA ALA A 35 -5.91 2.47 17.37
C ALA A 35 -6.49 3.46 16.33
N VAL A 36 -5.62 4.01 15.48
CA VAL A 36 -6.00 4.99 14.42
C VAL A 36 -6.46 4.26 13.15
N LEU A 37 -5.75 3.21 12.78
CA LEU A 37 -5.98 2.43 11.57
C LEU A 37 -6.90 1.23 11.86
N GLY A 38 -7.81 0.97 10.94
CA GLY A 38 -8.75 -0.15 10.98
C GLY A 38 -8.99 -0.73 9.60
N VAL A 39 -9.58 -1.94 9.56
CA VAL A 39 -9.79 -2.68 8.31
C VAL A 39 -10.62 -1.90 7.28
N ASN A 40 -11.52 -1.03 7.77
CA ASN A 40 -12.46 -0.27 6.95
C ASN A 40 -11.93 1.06 6.41
N ASN A 41 -10.96 1.68 7.09
CA ASN A 41 -10.40 2.99 6.70
C ASN A 41 -9.00 2.88 6.07
N THR A 42 -8.42 1.68 6.07
CA THR A 42 -7.06 1.42 5.59
C THR A 42 -7.09 0.53 4.36
N HIS A 43 -6.28 0.86 3.36
CA HIS A 43 -5.97 0.02 2.21
C HIS A 43 -4.54 -0.49 2.34
N PHE A 44 -4.27 -1.68 1.80
CA PHE A 44 -2.98 -2.34 1.94
C PHE A 44 -2.54 -2.89 0.59
N ALA A 45 -1.30 -2.60 0.22
CA ALA A 45 -0.65 -3.13 -0.96
C ALA A 45 0.72 -3.68 -0.59
N VAL A 46 1.09 -4.77 -1.25
CA VAL A 46 2.44 -5.33 -1.21
C VAL A 46 3.13 -4.94 -2.51
N LEU A 47 4.41 -4.60 -2.43
CA LEU A 47 5.22 -4.24 -3.59
C LEU A 47 5.18 -5.39 -4.62
N ASP A 48 4.91 -5.06 -5.88
CA ASP A 48 5.16 -5.93 -7.01
C ASP A 48 6.60 -5.71 -7.48
N PRO A 49 7.54 -6.64 -7.22
CA PRO A 49 8.95 -6.45 -7.55
C PRO A 49 9.23 -6.46 -9.07
N LYS A 50 8.30 -6.97 -9.90
CA LYS A 50 8.47 -6.98 -11.35
C LYS A 50 8.21 -5.62 -11.97
N ARG A 51 7.25 -4.89 -11.41
CA ARG A 51 6.80 -3.59 -11.89
C ARG A 51 7.31 -2.44 -11.02
N ASN A 52 7.90 -2.75 -9.87
CA ASN A 52 8.37 -1.83 -8.84
C ASN A 52 7.29 -0.83 -8.39
N ILE A 53 6.07 -1.33 -8.16
CA ILE A 53 4.91 -0.51 -7.75
C ILE A 53 4.11 -1.15 -6.63
N TRP A 54 3.43 -0.31 -5.85
CA TRP A 54 2.29 -0.72 -5.03
C TRP A 54 1.00 -0.38 -5.74
N TRP A 55 0.17 -1.40 -5.99
CA TRP A 55 -1.11 -1.23 -6.66
C TRP A 55 -2.29 -1.23 -5.68
N PHE A 56 -3.15 -0.22 -5.78
CA PHE A 56 -4.42 -0.12 -5.08
C PHE A 56 -5.60 -0.07 -6.03
N ASP A 57 -6.70 -0.71 -5.64
CA ASP A 57 -8.05 -0.42 -6.15
C ASP A 57 -8.90 0.14 -5.00
N LEU A 58 -9.18 1.43 -5.06
CA LEU A 58 -9.88 2.19 -4.04
C LEU A 58 -11.35 2.35 -4.43
N PRO A 59 -12.32 1.92 -3.62
CA PRO A 59 -13.73 2.08 -3.96
C PRO A 59 -14.09 3.57 -4.05
N VAL A 60 -14.63 4.02 -5.19
CA VAL A 60 -15.05 5.42 -5.39
C VAL A 60 -16.00 5.92 -4.28
N PRO A 61 -16.94 5.11 -3.75
CA PRO A 61 -17.79 5.56 -2.63
C PRO A 61 -17.00 5.99 -1.38
N ARG A 62 -15.77 5.51 -1.19
CA ARG A 62 -14.91 5.94 -0.06
C ARG A 62 -14.37 7.37 -0.21
N LEU A 63 -14.40 7.90 -1.43
CA LEU A 63 -13.89 9.24 -1.76
C LEU A 63 -14.99 10.31 -1.69
N GLN A 64 -16.26 9.91 -1.56
CA GLN A 64 -17.40 10.83 -1.53
C GLN A 64 -17.35 11.77 -0.32
N VAL A 65 -17.88 12.98 -0.51
CA VAL A 65 -17.97 14.01 0.54
C VAL A 65 -18.76 13.46 1.74
N GLY A 66 -18.26 13.73 2.95
CA GLY A 66 -18.93 13.36 4.20
C GLY A 66 -18.77 11.89 4.64
N GLN A 67 -18.08 11.04 3.85
CA GLN A 67 -17.82 9.64 4.24
C GLN A 67 -16.57 9.51 5.12
N TYR A 68 -15.42 9.91 4.56
CA TYR A 68 -14.13 9.86 5.24
C TYR A 68 -13.35 11.12 4.90
N GLU A 69 -12.71 11.73 5.89
CA GLU A 69 -11.79 12.84 5.67
C GLU A 69 -10.44 12.32 5.09
N TRP A 70 -10.02 11.15 5.54
CA TRP A 70 -8.71 10.57 5.24
C TRP A 70 -8.83 9.18 4.61
N LEU A 71 -7.93 8.92 3.67
CA LEU A 71 -7.64 7.61 3.12
C LEU A 71 -6.27 7.16 3.63
N HIS A 72 -6.22 6.01 4.28
CA HIS A 72 -4.97 5.44 4.77
C HIS A 72 -4.48 4.37 3.79
N LEU A 73 -3.27 4.55 3.24
CA LEU A 73 -2.62 3.58 2.37
C LEU A 73 -1.40 3.02 3.10
N LEU A 74 -1.36 1.70 3.27
CA LEU A 74 -0.21 0.97 3.77
C LEU A 74 0.50 0.26 2.62
N LEU A 75 1.78 0.55 2.46
CA LEU A 75 2.62 0.06 1.37
C LEU A 75 3.74 -0.78 1.98
N HIS A 76 3.72 -2.09 1.73
CA HIS A 76 4.69 -3.01 2.29
C HIS A 76 5.71 -3.46 1.24
N THR A 77 7.00 -3.41 1.58
CA THR A 77 8.11 -3.97 0.79
C THR A 77 8.65 -5.21 1.48
N PRO A 78 8.28 -6.43 1.04
CA PRO A 78 8.67 -7.66 1.71
C PRO A 78 10.17 -7.87 1.85
N GLU A 79 10.96 -7.42 0.86
CA GLU A 79 12.41 -7.64 0.81
C GLU A 79 13.14 -6.91 1.95
N THR A 80 12.59 -5.78 2.40
CA THR A 80 13.18 -4.93 3.45
C THR A 80 12.37 -4.91 4.74
N ASP A 81 11.23 -5.59 4.75
CA ASP A 81 10.20 -5.49 5.81
C ASP A 81 9.80 -4.03 6.13
N GLN A 82 9.88 -3.14 5.12
CA GLN A 82 9.47 -1.75 5.24
C GLN A 82 7.96 -1.64 5.09
N LEU A 83 7.34 -0.87 5.98
CA LEU A 83 5.93 -0.52 5.92
C LEU A 83 5.78 1.00 5.90
N LEU A 84 5.40 1.55 4.75
CA LEU A 84 5.09 2.98 4.61
C LEU A 84 3.60 3.21 4.89
N HIS A 85 3.29 4.40 5.40
CA HIS A 85 1.93 4.84 5.66
C HIS A 85 1.68 6.20 5.00
N LEU A 86 0.75 6.27 4.06
CA LEU A 86 0.25 7.51 3.51
C LEU A 86 -1.11 7.84 4.13
N LYS A 87 -1.26 9.08 4.60
CA LYS A 87 -2.53 9.63 5.07
C LYS A 87 -2.98 10.70 4.09
N VAL A 88 -3.76 10.29 3.09
CA VAL A 88 -4.18 11.14 1.96
C VAL A 88 -5.54 11.77 2.27
N THR A 89 -5.75 13.05 1.98
CA THR A 89 -7.09 13.64 2.11
C THR A 89 -8.00 13.11 1.01
N THR A 90 -9.26 12.80 1.33
CA THR A 90 -10.23 12.45 0.28
C THR A 90 -10.53 13.63 -0.64
N VAL A 91 -10.34 14.87 -0.15
CA VAL A 91 -10.39 16.10 -0.96
C VAL A 91 -9.36 16.05 -2.09
N PHE A 92 -8.09 15.77 -1.77
CA PHE A 92 -7.03 15.67 -2.79
C PHE A 92 -7.39 14.65 -3.87
N MET A 93 -7.92 13.49 -3.48
CA MET A 93 -8.35 12.47 -4.44
C MET A 93 -9.48 12.95 -5.34
N ARG A 94 -10.46 13.68 -4.79
CA ARG A 94 -11.58 14.23 -5.57
C ARG A 94 -11.15 15.33 -6.51
N ASP A 95 -10.28 16.23 -6.06
CA ASP A 95 -9.82 17.38 -6.84
C ASP A 95 -9.01 16.94 -8.07
N HIS A 96 -8.41 15.73 -8.02
CA HIS A 96 -7.64 15.16 -9.12
C HIS A 96 -8.33 13.97 -9.80
N MET A 97 -9.64 13.78 -9.56
CA MET A 97 -10.39 12.61 -10.05
C MET A 97 -10.36 12.45 -11.57
N GLU A 98 -10.29 13.56 -12.32
CA GLU A 98 -10.20 13.54 -13.79
C GLU A 98 -8.88 12.96 -14.29
N GLY A 99 -7.80 13.16 -13.55
CA GLY A 99 -6.46 12.63 -13.86
C GLY A 99 -6.20 11.23 -13.31
N LEU A 100 -7.16 10.67 -12.57
CA LEU A 100 -7.09 9.35 -11.96
C LEU A 100 -7.78 8.31 -12.83
N GLU A 101 -7.24 7.10 -12.83
CA GLU A 101 -7.88 6.02 -13.57
C GLU A 101 -9.03 5.39 -12.78
N VAL A 102 -10.26 5.62 -13.26
CA VAL A 102 -11.45 4.94 -12.74
C VAL A 102 -11.72 3.68 -13.55
N ARG A 103 -11.69 2.53 -12.89
CA ARG A 103 -12.06 1.22 -13.42
C ARG A 103 -13.51 0.91 -13.07
N ASN A 104 -14.16 0.13 -13.94
CA ASN A 104 -15.54 -0.34 -13.75
C ASN A 104 -16.53 0.81 -13.51
N ALA A 105 -16.33 1.95 -14.17
CA ALA A 105 -17.11 3.18 -13.94
C ALA A 105 -18.62 2.99 -14.14
N ASP A 106 -19.01 2.08 -15.05
CA ASP A 106 -20.40 1.72 -15.37
C ASP A 106 -20.97 0.60 -14.47
N LYS A 107 -20.18 0.06 -13.53
CA LYS A 107 -20.57 -1.07 -12.68
C LYS A 107 -20.94 -0.63 -11.27
N ARG A 108 -21.56 -1.54 -10.51
CA ARG A 108 -21.98 -1.34 -9.11
C ARG A 108 -20.83 -0.99 -8.14
N LYS A 109 -19.59 -1.34 -8.48
CA LYS A 109 -18.41 -1.14 -7.62
C LYS A 109 -17.26 -0.52 -8.42
N PRO A 110 -17.36 0.78 -8.77
CA PRO A 110 -16.27 1.47 -9.44
C PRO A 110 -15.10 1.67 -8.48
N THR A 111 -13.88 1.60 -9.00
CA THR A 111 -12.65 1.78 -8.22
C THR A 111 -11.71 2.77 -8.90
N VAL A 112 -11.09 3.64 -8.11
CA VAL A 112 -9.89 4.38 -8.52
C VAL A 112 -8.71 3.42 -8.43
N SER A 113 -8.01 3.22 -9.54
CA SER A 113 -6.81 2.40 -9.61
C SER A 113 -5.58 3.29 -9.48
N LEU A 114 -4.67 2.95 -8.57
CA LEU A 114 -3.39 3.65 -8.38
C LEU A 114 -2.23 2.69 -8.51
N GLU A 115 -1.17 3.12 -9.18
CA GLU A 115 0.10 2.39 -9.26
C GLU A 115 1.22 3.28 -8.74
N LEU A 116 1.51 3.21 -7.44
CA LEU A 116 2.50 4.06 -6.80
C LEU A 116 3.90 3.47 -7.01
N SER A 117 4.78 4.21 -7.67
CA SER A 117 6.16 3.77 -7.96
C SER A 117 7.04 3.72 -6.71
N ALA A 118 7.87 2.69 -6.63
CA ALA A 118 8.97 2.56 -5.68
C ALA A 118 10.32 2.99 -6.28
N ASP A 119 10.34 3.49 -7.51
CA ASP A 119 11.56 4.00 -8.16
C ASP A 119 11.99 5.31 -7.52
N LYS A 120 13.31 5.54 -7.43
CA LYS A 120 13.88 6.71 -6.77
C LYS A 120 13.40 8.04 -7.38
N ASP A 121 13.30 8.11 -8.71
CA ASP A 121 13.00 9.35 -9.44
C ASP A 121 11.48 9.65 -9.52
N SER A 122 10.65 8.64 -9.23
CA SER A 122 9.19 8.72 -9.25
C SER A 122 8.56 8.18 -7.97
N PHE A 123 9.30 8.22 -6.85
CA PHE A 123 8.86 7.61 -5.60
C PHE A 123 7.49 8.15 -5.16
N LEU A 124 6.55 7.22 -4.96
CA LEU A 124 5.15 7.48 -4.60
C LEU A 124 4.39 8.35 -5.62
N LYS A 125 4.82 8.42 -6.87
CA LYS A 125 4.01 8.97 -7.96
C LYS A 125 3.10 7.89 -8.53
N ASP A 126 1.88 8.26 -8.87
CA ASP A 126 0.97 7.39 -9.61
C ASP A 126 1.41 7.26 -11.07
N MET A 127 1.63 6.02 -11.52
CA MET A 127 2.16 5.68 -12.83
C MET A 127 1.06 5.27 -13.84
N ARG A 128 -0.22 5.41 -13.49
CA ARG A 128 -1.31 5.06 -14.41
C ARG A 128 -1.25 5.91 -15.70
N PRO A 129 -1.51 5.32 -16.88
CA PRO A 129 -1.38 6.00 -18.18
C PRO A 129 -2.28 7.23 -18.36
N LYS A 130 -3.40 7.28 -17.61
CA LYS A 130 -4.35 8.42 -17.64
C LYS A 130 -3.85 9.67 -16.90
N GLY A 131 -2.62 9.65 -16.40
CA GLY A 131 -1.72 10.78 -16.66
C GLY A 131 -2.00 12.05 -15.87
N SER A 132 -1.88 11.98 -14.55
CA SER A 132 -1.58 13.18 -13.75
C SER A 132 -0.27 13.08 -12.96
N ASN A 133 0.42 11.93 -13.01
CA ASN A 133 1.67 11.66 -12.28
C ASN A 133 1.60 12.16 -10.82
N LEU A 134 0.44 12.00 -10.19
CA LEU A 134 0.14 12.59 -8.91
C LEU A 134 1.14 12.09 -7.88
N GLY A 135 1.81 13.03 -7.21
CA GLY A 135 2.76 12.73 -6.16
C GLY A 135 2.06 12.53 -4.84
N PHE A 136 2.31 11.39 -4.19
CA PHE A 136 1.75 11.08 -2.88
C PHE A 136 2.77 11.21 -1.74
N ALA A 137 4.03 11.54 -2.03
CA ALA A 137 5.10 11.64 -1.04
C ALA A 137 4.80 12.65 0.09
N ALA A 138 4.05 13.73 -0.20
CA ALA A 138 3.64 14.73 0.78
C ALA A 138 2.71 14.16 1.88
N PHE A 139 2.06 13.02 1.63
CA PHE A 139 1.16 12.35 2.58
C PHE A 139 1.87 11.30 3.44
N LEU A 140 3.17 11.08 3.25
CA LEU A 140 3.94 10.11 4.01
C LEU A 140 4.00 10.49 5.49
N GLN A 141 3.57 9.56 6.34
CA GLN A 141 3.60 9.71 7.78
C GLN A 141 4.95 9.23 8.33
N LYS A 142 5.51 10.01 9.26
CA LYS A 142 6.69 9.61 10.04
C LYS A 142 6.29 8.55 11.07
#